data_AF-A0A3N5NUU7-F1
#
_entry.id   AF-A0A3N5NUU7-F1
#
_cell.length_a   1.000
_cell.length_b   1.000
_cell.length_c   1.000
_cell.angle_alpha   90.00
_cell.angle_beta   90.00
_cell.angle_gamma   90.00
#
_symmetry.space_group_name_H-M   'P 1'
#
loop_
_entity.id
_entity.type
_entity.pdbx_description
1 polymer ?
#
loop_
_entity_poly.entity_id
_entity_poly.type
_entity_poly.pdbx_seq_one_letter_code
_entity_poly.pdbx_strand_id
1 'polypeptide(L)'
;MASDQSNEKRTDLLIRDMVEVVKARRRGLELALAMGFNTPEATKIAVVISELARNILNYAGQGTITLIIHSGLEPCFEIVARDKGPGIP
;
A
#
# COMPACT_ATOMS: atom_id res chain seq x y z
N MET A 1 20.49 -6.19 -25.49
CA MET A 1 19.09 -5.74 -25.33
C MET A 1 18.97 -5.25 -23.90
N ALA A 2 18.58 -3.99 -23.75
CA ALA A 2 18.80 -3.19 -22.54
C ALA A 2 18.14 -3.83 -21.32
N SER A 3 18.94 -4.06 -20.29
CA SER A 3 18.49 -4.29 -18.93
C SER A 3 17.74 -3.06 -18.46
N ASP A 4 16.40 -3.11 -18.56
CA ASP A 4 15.48 -2.14 -17.99
C ASP A 4 15.68 -2.19 -16.46
N GLN A 5 16.46 -1.25 -15.93
CA GLN A 5 16.52 -1.01 -14.50
C GLN A 5 15.24 -0.26 -14.13
N SER A 6 14.12 -0.98 -14.03
CA SER A 6 12.87 -0.45 -13.51
C SER A 6 13.13 0.01 -12.08
N ASN A 7 13.26 1.32 -11.89
CA ASN A 7 13.55 1.92 -10.58
C ASN A 7 12.26 1.84 -9.74
N GLU A 8 12.16 0.82 -8.89
CA GLU A 8 11.04 0.66 -7.97
C GLU A 8 11.27 1.48 -6.68
N LYS A 9 10.24 2.21 -6.25
CA LYS A 9 10.25 2.90 -4.96
C LYS A 9 9.32 2.18 -3.99
N ARG A 10 9.93 1.57 -2.98
CA ARG A 10 9.25 0.79 -1.93
C ARG A 10 9.12 1.57 -0.62
N THR A 11 7.96 1.46 0.04
CA THR A 11 7.72 1.98 1.38
C THR A 11 6.99 0.93 2.22
N ASP A 12 7.67 0.38 3.23
CA ASP A 12 7.11 -0.59 4.17
C ASP A 12 6.57 0.11 5.43
N LEU A 13 5.36 -0.26 5.86
CA LEU A 13 4.65 0.35 6.98
C LEU A 13 4.14 -0.75 7.91
N LEU A 14 4.57 -0.71 9.18
CA LEU A 14 4.12 -1.64 10.20
C LEU A 14 2.69 -1.29 10.64
N ILE A 15 1.81 -2.29 10.70
CA ILE A 15 0.46 -2.13 11.23
C ILE A 15 0.38 -2.85 12.57
N ARG A 16 0.18 -2.10 13.65
CA ARG A 16 0.06 -2.62 15.04
C ARG A 16 -1.02 -1.94 15.85
N ASP A 17 -1.53 -0.81 15.37
CA ASP A 17 -2.59 -0.04 15.99
C ASP A 17 -3.31 0.83 14.94
N MET A 18 -4.36 1.53 15.36
CA MET A 18 -5.14 2.40 14.50
C MET A 18 -4.39 3.64 14.01
N VAL A 19 -3.36 4.11 14.74
CA VAL A 19 -2.55 5.25 14.32
C VAL A 19 -1.75 4.87 13.08
N GLU A 20 -1.18 3.67 13.04
CA GLU A 20 -0.47 3.15 11.87
C GLU A 20 -1.39 2.90 10.67
N VAL A 21 -2.63 2.47 10.89
CA VAL A 21 -3.65 2.38 9.81
C VAL A 21 -3.86 3.74 9.15
N VAL A 22 -4.02 4.80 9.96
CA VAL A 22 -4.20 6.17 9.44
C VAL A 22 -2.95 6.67 8.72
N LYS A 23 -1.75 6.38 9.24
CA LYS A 23 -0.48 6.72 8.57
C LYS A 23 -0.36 6.02 7.22
N ALA A 24 -0.68 4.73 7.15
CA ALA A 24 -0.60 3.96 5.91
C ALA A 24 -1.58 4.49 4.85
N ARG A 25 -2.82 4.78 5.25
CA ARG A 25 -3.81 5.43 4.39
C ARG A 25 -3.30 6.77 3.83
N ARG A 26 -2.79 7.65 4.71
CA ARG A 26 -2.30 8.98 4.31
C ARG A 26 -1.12 8.87 3.37
N ARG A 27 -0.17 7.98 3.68
CA ARG A 27 1.00 7.74 2.84
C ARG A 27 0.62 7.22 1.46
N GLY A 28 -0.33 6.30 1.40
CA GLY A 28 -0.88 5.79 0.14
C GLY A 28 -1.52 6.88 -0.71
N LEU A 29 -2.35 7.73 -0.10
CA LEU A 29 -2.98 8.86 -0.78
C LEU A 29 -1.92 9.83 -1.35
N GLU A 30 -0.93 10.21 -0.56
CA GLU A 30 0.16 11.09 -0.98
C GLU A 30 0.95 10.51 -2.17
N LEU A 31 1.27 9.22 -2.11
CA LEU A 31 2.01 8.55 -3.18
C LEU A 31 1.17 8.39 -4.46
N ALA A 32 -0.12 8.08 -4.34
CA ALA A 32 -1.02 8.01 -5.49
C ALA A 32 -1.13 9.38 -6.19
N LEU A 33 -1.33 10.46 -5.43
CA LEU A 33 -1.36 11.81 -5.99
C LEU A 33 -0.03 12.18 -6.66
N ALA A 34 1.10 11.82 -6.03
CA ALA A 34 2.43 12.06 -6.61
C ALA A 34 2.70 11.26 -7.90
N MET A 35 2.01 10.12 -8.10
CA MET A 35 2.07 9.34 -9.34
C MET A 35 1.17 9.91 -10.44
N GLY A 36 0.29 10.87 -10.13
CA GLY A 36 -0.60 11.52 -11.10
C GLY A 36 -2.02 10.96 -11.14
N PHE A 37 -2.41 10.08 -10.21
CA PHE A 37 -3.82 9.73 -10.04
C PHE A 37 -4.65 10.97 -9.68
N ASN A 38 -5.86 11.07 -10.21
CA ASN A 38 -6.76 12.14 -9.80
C ASN A 38 -7.27 11.91 -8.36
N THR A 39 -7.80 12.96 -7.72
CA THR A 39 -8.26 12.90 -6.32
C THR A 39 -9.26 11.77 -6.05
N PRO A 40 -10.30 11.54 -6.89
CA PRO A 40 -11.19 10.39 -6.73
C PRO A 40 -10.47 9.03 -6.75
N GLU A 41 -9.55 8.80 -7.69
CA GLU A 41 -8.79 7.54 -7.79
C GLU A 41 -7.84 7.35 -6.62
N ALA A 42 -7.08 8.38 -6.26
CA ALA A 42 -6.20 8.36 -5.11
C ALA A 42 -6.98 8.10 -3.80
N THR A 43 -8.21 8.61 -3.70
CA THR A 43 -9.10 8.33 -2.57
C THR A 43 -9.52 6.86 -2.54
N LYS A 44 -9.84 6.25 -3.68
CA LYS A 44 -10.14 4.81 -3.75
C LYS A 44 -8.95 3.96 -3.30
N ILE A 45 -7.74 4.30 -3.73
CA ILE A 45 -6.49 3.65 -3.29
C ILE A 45 -6.35 3.74 -1.77
N ALA A 46 -6.57 4.93 -1.20
CA ALA A 46 -6.50 5.14 0.25
C ALA A 46 -7.54 4.30 1.02
N VAL A 47 -8.74 4.12 0.46
CA VAL A 47 -9.77 3.22 1.03
C VAL A 47 -9.27 1.78 1.03
N VAL A 48 -8.76 1.28 -0.10
CA VAL A 48 -8.21 -0.09 -0.21
C VAL A 48 -7.12 -0.34 0.84
N ILE A 49 -6.18 0.59 0.98
CA ILE A 49 -5.11 0.51 1.99
C ILE A 49 -5.68 0.46 3.41
N SER A 50 -6.73 1.24 3.68
CA SER A 50 -7.39 1.26 4.99
C SER A 50 -8.07 -0.07 5.30
N GLU A 51 -8.75 -0.68 4.33
CA GLU A 51 -9.39 -1.99 4.51
C GLU A 51 -8.36 -3.08 4.74
N LEU A 52 -7.29 -3.13 3.93
CA LEU A 52 -6.21 -4.10 4.11
C LEU A 52 -5.55 -3.97 5.49
N ALA A 53 -5.21 -2.75 5.90
CA ALA A 53 -4.58 -2.51 7.20
C ALA A 53 -5.52 -2.84 8.38
N ARG A 54 -6.81 -2.54 8.26
CA ARG A 54 -7.81 -2.94 9.28
C ARG A 54 -7.97 -4.45 9.34
N ASN A 55 -7.96 -5.15 8.22
CA ASN A 55 -8.01 -6.61 8.21
C ASN A 55 -6.81 -7.21 8.94
N ILE A 56 -5.60 -6.71 8.68
CA ILE A 56 -4.40 -7.10 9.42
C ILE A 56 -4.61 -6.91 10.93
N LEU A 57 -5.04 -5.71 11.35
CA LEU A 57 -5.19 -5.40 12.77
C LEU A 57 -6.27 -6.25 13.44
N ASN A 58 -7.43 -6.41 12.79
CA ASN A 58 -8.60 -7.08 13.37
C ASN A 58 -8.45 -8.60 13.42
N TYR A 59 -7.81 -9.21 12.41
CA TYR A 59 -7.75 -10.66 12.27
C TYR A 59 -6.38 -11.27 12.61
N ALA A 60 -5.29 -10.51 12.43
CA ALA A 60 -3.93 -10.99 12.70
C ALA A 60 -3.23 -10.26 13.86
N GLY A 61 -3.81 -9.16 14.36
CA GLY A 61 -3.24 -8.31 15.40
C GLY A 61 -2.09 -7.41 14.92
N GLN A 62 -1.25 -7.89 14.00
CA GLN A 62 -0.18 -7.10 13.40
C GLN A 62 0.25 -7.61 12.03
N GLY A 63 0.91 -6.75 11.26
CA GLY A 63 1.43 -7.09 9.94
C GLY A 63 2.11 -5.91 9.27
N THR A 64 2.14 -5.92 7.95
CA THR A 64 2.83 -4.91 7.15
C THR A 64 2.03 -4.57 5.89
N ILE A 65 1.93 -3.28 5.59
CA ILE A 65 1.52 -2.77 4.27
C ILE A 65 2.79 -2.33 3.55
N THR A 66 3.02 -2.84 2.35
CA THR A 66 4.09 -2.40 1.45
C THR A 66 3.48 -1.64 0.29
N LEU A 67 3.96 -0.43 0.06
CA LEU A 67 3.57 0.43 -1.06
C LEU A 67 4.72 0.43 -2.06
N ILE A 68 4.48 0.02 -3.31
CA ILE A 68 5.51 -0.10 -4.34
C ILE A 68 5.08 0.71 -5.55
N ILE A 69 5.95 1.64 -5.96
CA ILE A 69 5.79 2.41 -7.18
C ILE A 69 6.72 1.83 -8.23
N HIS A 70 6.14 1.26 -9.26
CA HIS A 70 6.86 0.79 -10.43
C HIS A 70 6.94 1.93 -11.44
N SER A 71 8.17 2.27 -11.85
CA SER A 71 8.44 3.27 -12.88
C SER A 71 8.88 2.56 -14.16
N GLY A 72 8.47 3.04 -15.33
CA GLY A 72 8.87 2.45 -16.62
C GLY A 72 7.83 2.65 -17.70
N LEU A 73 7.82 1.73 -18.67
CA LEU A 73 6.86 1.73 -19.79
C LEU A 73 5.41 1.57 -19.33
N GLU A 74 5.17 0.78 -18.28
CA GLU A 74 3.86 0.57 -17.68
C GLU A 74 3.91 0.91 -16.18
N PRO A 75 3.87 2.21 -15.81
CA PRO A 75 3.95 2.61 -14.41
C PRO A 75 2.71 2.14 -13.65
N CYS A 76 2.92 1.62 -12.44
CA CYS A 76 1.82 1.14 -11.61
C CYS A 76 2.06 1.33 -10.11
N PHE A 77 0.96 1.32 -9.35
CA PHE A 77 0.97 1.37 -7.90
C PHE A 77 0.52 0.03 -7.33
N GLU A 78 1.47 -0.73 -6.80
CA GLU A 78 1.22 -1.99 -6.12
C GLU A 78 1.11 -1.81 -4.59
N ILE A 79 0.16 -2.53 -3.99
CA ILE A 79 -0.11 -2.52 -2.55
C ILE A 79 -0.08 -3.98 -2.09
N VAL A 80 0.86 -4.31 -1.20
CA VAL A 80 0.98 -5.67 -0.63
C VAL A 80 0.66 -5.63 0.85
N ALA A 81 -0.33 -6.40 1.27
CA ALA A 81 -0.64 -6.65 2.68
C ALA A 81 -0.08 -8.02 3.09
N ARG A 82 0.67 -8.07 4.19
CA ARG A 82 1.22 -9.31 4.74
C ARG A 82 1.01 -9.37 6.24
N ASP A 83 0.46 -10.49 6.70
CA ASP A 83 0.27 -10.81 8.10
C ASP A 83 0.48 -12.31 8.35
N LYS A 84 0.31 -12.72 9.61
CA LYS A 84 0.36 -14.12 10.04
C LYS A 84 -0.91 -14.50 10.81
N GLY A 85 -2.05 -13.99 10.36
CA GLY A 85 -3.37 -14.31 10.90
C GLY A 85 -3.82 -15.74 10.55
N PRO A 86 -5.01 -16.14 10.98
CA PRO A 86 -5.54 -17.50 10.79
C PRO A 86 -5.89 -17.84 9.33
N GLY A 87 -5.81 -16.88 8.40
CA GLY A 87 -6.30 -17.04 7.02
C GLY A 87 -7.80 -16.74 6.88
N ILE A 88 -8.35 -16.98 5.69
CA ILE A 88 -9.78 -16.83 5.37
C ILE A 88 -10.40 -18.23 5.30
N PRO A 89 -11.44 -18.54 6.11
CA PRO A 89 -12.16 -19.81 6.06
C PRO A 89 -12.94 -20.05 4.76
#